data_AF-A0A839ANK0-F1
#
_entry.id   AF-A0A839ANK0-F1
#
_cell.length_a   1.000
_cell.length_b   1.000
_cell.length_c   1.000
_cell.angle_alpha   90.00
_cell.angle_beta   90.00
_cell.angle_gamma   90.00
#
_symmetry.space_group_name_H-M   'P 1'
#
loop_
_entity.id
_entity.type
_entity.pdbx_description
1 polymer ?
#
loop_
_entity_poly.entity_id
_entity_poly.type
_entity_poly.pdbx_seq_one_letter_code
_entity_poly.pdbx_strand_id
1 'polypeptide(L)'
;MRKFHLLTSAMLIIIVALLYGGNPNRVLPLVFDFKVESLELKNIFRAIMGLYLGFAFFWALGAANNTYWKAATLSNIIFMGGLALGRLLSFVLDGISYQYVPGVILEVIFMILGIYNLKKTEVG
;
A
#
# COMPACT_ATOMS: atom_id res chain seq x y z
N MET A 1 -10.85 15.89 -6.45
CA MET A 1 -9.63 15.04 -6.49
C MET A 1 -8.90 14.96 -5.15
N ARG A 2 -8.61 16.07 -4.45
CA ARG A 2 -7.79 16.09 -3.21
C ARG A 2 -8.16 15.06 -2.13
N LYS A 3 -9.44 14.79 -1.89
CA LYS A 3 -9.86 13.79 -0.88
C LYS A 3 -9.97 12.37 -1.45
N PHE A 4 -10.17 12.27 -2.76
CA PHE A 4 -10.52 11.02 -3.42
C PHE A 4 -9.32 10.10 -3.53
N HIS A 5 -8.10 10.62 -3.78
CA HIS A 5 -6.91 9.79 -3.90
C HIS A 5 -6.54 9.08 -2.58
N LEU A 6 -6.74 9.75 -1.43
CA LEU A 6 -6.52 9.13 -0.12
C LEU A 6 -7.53 8.02 0.16
N LEU A 7 -8.80 8.24 -0.15
CA LEU A 7 -9.84 7.22 0.06
C LEU A 7 -9.66 6.01 -0.86
N THR A 8 -9.31 6.22 -2.13
CA THR A 8 -9.04 5.11 -3.04
C THR A 8 -7.77 4.35 -2.65
N SER A 9 -6.73 5.06 -2.21
CA SER A 9 -5.52 4.42 -1.65
C SER A 9 -5.83 3.60 -0.40
N ALA A 10 -6.64 4.14 0.51
CA ALA A 10 -7.03 3.46 1.75
C ALA A 10 -7.80 2.19 1.44
N MET A 11 -8.77 2.25 0.53
CA MET A 11 -9.56 1.09 0.12
C MET A 11 -8.69 -0.01 -0.48
N LEU A 12 -7.79 0.36 -1.40
CA LEU A 12 -6.86 -0.59 -2.02
C LEU A 12 -5.97 -1.27 -0.97
N ILE A 13 -5.38 -0.48 -0.06
CA ILE A 13 -4.49 -1.03 0.97
C ILE A 13 -5.24 -1.86 2.01
N ILE A 14 -6.50 -1.57 2.32
CA ILE A 14 -7.34 -2.44 3.16
C ILE A 14 -7.50 -3.81 2.49
N ILE A 15 -7.80 -3.85 1.19
CA ILE A 15 -7.94 -5.11 0.45
C ILE A 15 -6.62 -5.89 0.52
N VAL A 16 -5.50 -5.24 0.22
CA VAL A 16 -4.16 -5.89 0.26
C VAL A 16 -3.82 -6.37 1.68
N ALA A 17 -4.12 -5.58 2.71
CA ALA A 17 -3.88 -5.95 4.10
C ALA A 17 -4.64 -7.23 4.47
N LEU A 18 -5.92 -7.33 4.09
CA LEU A 18 -6.74 -8.51 4.35
C LEU A 18 -6.26 -9.73 3.56
N LEU A 19 -5.79 -9.54 2.32
CA LEU A 19 -5.18 -10.62 1.53
C LEU A 19 -3.93 -11.20 2.21
N TYR A 20 -3.14 -10.36 2.87
CA TYR A 20 -1.92 -10.78 3.55
C TYR A 20 -2.20 -11.39 4.93
N GLY A 21 -2.90 -10.68 5.82
CA GLY A 21 -2.97 -11.05 7.24
C GLY A 21 -4.27 -11.73 7.69
N GLY A 22 -5.35 -11.66 6.92
CA GLY A 22 -6.66 -12.19 7.34
C GLY A 22 -6.65 -13.71 7.53
N ASN A 23 -6.22 -14.43 6.50
CA ASN A 23 -5.92 -15.85 6.59
C ASN A 23 -4.75 -16.22 5.66
N PRO A 24 -3.50 -15.90 6.05
CA PRO A 24 -2.32 -16.06 5.19
C PRO A 24 -2.18 -17.49 4.65
N ASN A 25 -2.56 -18.49 5.44
CA ASN A 25 -2.46 -19.91 5.09
C ASN A 25 -3.39 -20.35 3.97
N ARG A 26 -4.49 -19.64 3.73
CA ARG A 26 -5.46 -19.97 2.69
C ARG A 26 -5.35 -19.02 1.50
N VAL A 27 -5.16 -17.74 1.77
CA VAL A 27 -5.24 -16.70 0.74
C VAL A 27 -3.94 -16.59 -0.05
N LEU A 28 -2.79 -16.55 0.62
CA LEU A 28 -1.51 -16.37 -0.07
C LEU A 28 -1.13 -17.52 -1.00
N PRO A 29 -1.38 -18.81 -0.67
CA PRO A 29 -1.14 -19.90 -1.61
C PRO A 29 -1.97 -19.79 -2.90
N LEU A 30 -3.21 -19.30 -2.81
CA LEU A 30 -4.07 -19.12 -3.99
C LEU A 30 -3.57 -18.02 -4.93
N VAL A 31 -2.83 -17.04 -4.39
CA VAL A 31 -2.36 -15.87 -5.15
C VAL A 31 -0.91 -16.02 -5.62
N PHE A 32 -0.03 -16.61 -4.78
CA PHE A 32 1.42 -16.61 -4.96
C PHE A 32 2.05 -17.99 -4.99
N ASP A 33 1.25 -19.07 -4.94
CA ASP A 33 1.71 -20.47 -5.03
C ASP A 33 2.76 -20.88 -3.98
N PHE A 34 2.80 -20.19 -2.82
CA PHE A 34 3.64 -20.58 -1.68
C PHE A 34 2.81 -20.79 -0.41
N LYS A 35 3.24 -21.74 0.42
CA LYS A 35 2.54 -22.10 1.66
C LYS A 35 3.05 -21.30 2.86
N VAL A 36 2.11 -20.79 3.65
CA VAL A 36 2.41 -20.18 4.95
C VAL A 36 2.17 -21.19 6.05
N GLU A 37 3.18 -21.97 6.41
CA GLU A 37 3.00 -23.08 7.36
C GLU A 37 3.42 -22.71 8.79
N SER A 38 4.49 -21.93 8.94
CA SER A 38 5.03 -21.57 10.25
C SER A 38 4.19 -20.52 10.99
N LEU A 39 4.17 -20.63 12.32
CA LEU A 39 3.55 -19.63 13.19
C LEU A 39 4.19 -18.25 13.00
N GLU A 40 5.52 -18.22 12.86
CA GLU A 40 6.28 -16.99 12.65
C GLU A 40 5.88 -16.26 11.37
N LEU A 41 5.69 -16.98 10.27
CA LEU A 41 5.28 -16.37 9.01
C LEU A 41 3.86 -15.79 9.10
N LYS A 42 2.94 -16.45 9.81
CA LYS A 42 1.62 -15.89 10.11
C LYS A 42 1.71 -14.59 10.91
N ASN A 43 2.58 -14.54 11.91
CA ASN A 43 2.78 -13.34 12.73
C ASN A 43 3.35 -12.18 11.90
N ILE A 44 4.32 -12.44 11.01
CA ILE A 44 4.86 -11.43 10.09
C ILE A 44 3.76 -10.85 9.21
N PHE A 45 2.96 -11.69 8.54
CA PHE A 45 1.89 -11.21 7.66
C PHE A 45 0.79 -10.44 8.43
N ARG A 46 0.47 -10.85 9.66
CA ARG A 46 -0.47 -10.11 10.52
C ARG A 46 0.07 -8.77 10.98
N ALA A 47 1.37 -8.68 11.29
CA ALA A 47 2.02 -7.42 11.61
C ALA A 47 1.98 -6.46 10.40
N ILE A 48 2.29 -6.96 9.19
CA ILE A 48 2.20 -6.18 7.94
C ILE A 48 0.75 -5.72 7.69
N MET A 49 -0.24 -6.59 7.87
CA MET A 49 -1.65 -6.21 7.78
C MET A 49 -2.00 -5.09 8.75
N GLY A 50 -1.60 -5.20 10.02
CA GLY A 50 -1.85 -4.16 11.04
C GLY A 50 -1.23 -2.81 10.63
N LEU A 51 0.00 -2.81 10.14
CA LEU A 51 0.66 -1.62 9.62
C LEU A 51 -0.13 -0.99 8.46
N TYR A 52 -0.57 -1.80 7.50
CA TYR A 52 -1.31 -1.35 6.32
C TYR A 52 -2.67 -0.77 6.70
N LEU A 53 -3.40 -1.43 7.62
CA LEU A 53 -4.67 -0.93 8.15
C LEU A 53 -4.49 0.38 8.93
N GLY A 54 -3.39 0.52 9.68
CA GLY A 54 -3.04 1.76 10.38
C GLY A 54 -2.86 2.94 9.41
N PHE A 55 -2.11 2.75 8.31
CA PHE A 55 -1.98 3.77 7.27
C PHE A 55 -3.28 4.05 6.54
N ALA A 56 -4.06 3.02 6.20
CA ALA A 56 -5.35 3.20 5.55
C ALA A 56 -6.31 4.03 6.43
N PHE A 57 -6.33 3.76 7.74
CA PHE A 57 -7.08 4.56 8.70
C PHE A 57 -6.58 6.01 8.75
N PHE A 58 -5.26 6.22 8.79
CA PHE A 58 -4.69 7.56 8.77
C PHE A 58 -5.03 8.34 7.49
N TRP A 59 -5.06 7.67 6.33
CA TRP A 59 -5.46 8.29 5.07
C TRP A 59 -6.95 8.61 5.03
N ALA A 60 -7.81 7.76 5.61
CA ALA A 60 -9.23 8.06 5.77
C ALA A 60 -9.44 9.30 6.66
N LEU A 61 -8.69 9.42 7.77
CA LEU A 61 -8.69 10.61 8.62
C LEU A 61 -8.20 11.85 7.87
N GLY A 62 -7.13 11.74 7.10
CA GLY A 62 -6.60 12.83 6.27
C GLY A 62 -7.55 13.25 5.15
N ALA A 63 -8.39 12.34 4.64
CA ALA A 63 -9.45 12.67 3.69
C ALA A 63 -10.61 13.41 4.35
N ALA A 64 -10.95 13.05 5.59
CA ALA A 64 -12.03 13.70 6.35
C ALA A 64 -11.62 15.09 6.88
N ASN A 65 -10.37 15.27 7.29
CA ASN A 65 -9.88 16.47 7.97
C ASN A 65 -8.71 17.14 7.22
N ASN A 66 -8.92 18.39 6.80
CA ASN A 66 -7.93 19.18 6.05
C ASN A 66 -6.61 19.41 6.83
N THR A 67 -6.65 19.45 8.16
CA THR A 67 -5.45 19.61 9.00
C THR A 67 -4.48 18.44 8.82
N TYR A 68 -5.00 17.21 8.72
CA TYR A 68 -4.18 16.01 8.54
C TYR A 68 -3.91 15.66 7.08
N TRP A 69 -4.58 16.32 6.15
CA TRP A 69 -4.53 15.99 4.72
C TRP A 69 -3.12 16.01 4.13
N LYS A 70 -2.31 17.03 4.48
CA LYS A 70 -0.94 17.16 3.97
C LYS A 70 -0.04 16.02 4.46
N ALA A 71 -0.11 15.73 5.77
CA ALA A 71 0.64 14.64 6.38
C ALA A 71 0.20 13.26 5.85
N ALA A 72 -1.11 13.03 5.69
CA ALA A 72 -1.66 11.81 5.11
C ALA A 72 -1.26 11.62 3.64
N THR A 73 -1.21 12.70 2.87
CA THR A 73 -0.75 12.64 1.47
C THR A 73 0.74 12.35 1.39
N LEU A 74 1.56 12.97 2.24
CA LEU A 74 2.99 12.70 2.28
C LEU A 74 3.28 11.25 2.70
N SER A 75 2.59 10.74 3.73
CA SER A 75 2.76 9.35 4.15
C SER A 75 2.29 8.37 3.08
N ASN A 76 1.22 8.68 2.34
CA ASN A 76 0.77 7.89 1.19
C ASN A 76 1.82 7.83 0.08
N ILE A 77 2.44 8.96 -0.28
CA ILE A 77 3.53 9.03 -1.27
C ILE A 77 4.70 8.15 -0.84
N ILE A 78 5.15 8.31 0.41
CA ILE A 78 6.28 7.55 0.96
C ILE A 78 5.96 6.06 1.00
N PHE A 79 4.76 5.69 1.42
CA PHE A 79 4.32 4.31 1.51
C PHE A 79 4.27 3.66 0.12
N MET A 80 3.58 4.27 -0.84
CA MET A 80 3.45 3.73 -2.19
C MET A 80 4.79 3.70 -2.92
N GLY A 81 5.59 4.77 -2.79
CA GLY A 81 6.94 4.83 -3.36
C GLY A 81 7.89 3.80 -2.74
N GLY A 82 7.82 3.59 -1.43
CA GLY A 82 8.61 2.59 -0.72
C GLY A 82 8.31 1.16 -1.18
N LEU A 83 7.03 0.82 -1.37
CA LEU A 83 6.62 -0.47 -1.93
C LEU A 83 7.13 -0.66 -3.36
N ALA A 84 6.90 0.34 -4.23
CA ALA A 84 7.35 0.28 -5.61
C ALA A 84 8.87 0.10 -5.71
N LEU A 85 9.64 0.88 -4.95
CA LEU A 85 11.10 0.79 -4.93
C LEU A 85 11.59 -0.55 -4.39
N GLY A 86 10.99 -1.06 -3.32
CA GLY A 86 11.32 -2.39 -2.78
C GLY A 86 11.07 -3.50 -3.80
N ARG A 87 9.95 -3.46 -4.52
CA ARG A 87 9.64 -4.44 -5.57
C ARG A 87 10.54 -4.30 -6.79
N LEU A 88 10.86 -3.08 -7.22
CA LEU A 88 11.81 -2.86 -8.30
C LEU A 88 13.19 -3.39 -7.94
N LEU A 89 13.63 -3.21 -6.69
CA LEU A 89 14.86 -3.80 -6.20
C LEU A 89 14.80 -5.33 -6.28
N SER A 90 13.73 -5.95 -5.79
CA SER A 90 13.53 -7.41 -5.94
C SER A 90 13.49 -7.86 -7.41
N PHE A 91 12.92 -7.07 -8.32
CA PHE A 91 12.93 -7.43 -9.75
C PHE A 91 14.33 -7.42 -10.35
N VAL A 92 15.19 -6.50 -9.91
CA VAL A 92 16.59 -6.42 -10.34
C VAL A 92 17.43 -7.54 -9.72
N LEU A 93 17.21 -7.88 -8.46
CA LEU A 93 18.03 -8.86 -7.73
C LEU A 93 17.56 -10.30 -7.92
N ASP A 94 16.25 -10.53 -7.86
CA ASP A 94 15.63 -11.87 -7.78
C ASP A 94 14.83 -12.24 -9.05
N GLY A 95 14.62 -11.28 -9.96
CA GLY A 95 13.88 -11.45 -11.21
C GLY A 95 12.43 -10.96 -11.17
N ILE A 96 11.80 -10.83 -12.34
CA ILE A 96 10.47 -10.25 -12.48
C ILE A 96 9.39 -11.24 -12.02
N SER A 97 8.61 -10.84 -11.01
CA SER A 97 7.38 -11.54 -10.64
C SER A 97 6.19 -10.93 -11.36
N TYR A 98 5.64 -11.66 -12.34
CA TYR A 98 4.45 -11.23 -13.10
C TYR A 98 3.23 -10.94 -12.22
N GLN A 99 3.09 -11.63 -11.09
CA GLN A 99 2.01 -11.38 -10.12
C GLN A 99 2.14 -10.01 -9.43
N TYR A 100 3.35 -9.49 -9.29
CA TYR A 100 3.63 -8.21 -8.63
C TYR A 100 3.76 -7.02 -9.58
N VAL A 101 3.88 -7.25 -10.89
CA VAL A 101 3.90 -6.17 -11.91
C VAL A 101 2.66 -5.25 -11.80
N PRO A 102 1.42 -5.76 -11.71
CA PRO A 102 0.25 -4.90 -11.52
C PRO A 102 0.31 -4.08 -10.23
N GLY A 103 0.87 -4.67 -9.16
CA GLY A 103 1.08 -3.99 -7.88
C GLY A 103 2.00 -2.78 -8.03
N VAL A 104 3.17 -2.95 -8.65
CA VAL A 104 4.13 -1.86 -8.90
C VAL A 104 3.51 -0.74 -9.72
N ILE A 105 2.74 -1.08 -10.77
CA ILE A 105 2.08 -0.07 -11.60
C ILE A 105 1.10 0.76 -10.76
N LEU A 106 0.27 0.11 -9.94
CA LEU A 106 -0.67 0.81 -9.06
C LEU A 106 0.06 1.66 -8.02
N GLU A 107 1.08 1.11 -7.36
CA GLU A 107 1.91 1.82 -6.37
C GLU A 107 2.51 3.10 -6.97
N VAL A 108 3.08 3.04 -8.18
CA VAL A 108 3.63 4.21 -8.88
C VAL A 108 2.53 5.22 -9.25
N ILE A 109 1.37 4.76 -9.74
CA ILE A 109 0.24 5.65 -10.08
C ILE A 109 -0.22 6.42 -8.82
N PHE A 110 -0.43 5.73 -7.70
CA PHE A 110 -0.87 6.38 -6.46
C PHE A 110 0.18 7.33 -5.89
N MET A 111 1.47 6.98 -5.99
CA MET A 111 2.56 7.87 -5.64
C MET A 111 2.53 9.17 -6.47
N ILE A 112 2.41 9.06 -7.79
CA ILE A 112 2.34 10.22 -8.69
C ILE A 112 1.10 11.08 -8.40
N LEU A 113 -0.05 10.45 -8.17
CA LEU A 113 -1.28 11.16 -7.80
C LEU A 113 -1.13 11.92 -6.48
N GLY A 114 -0.46 11.33 -5.49
CA GLY A 114 -0.14 12.00 -4.23
C GLY A 114 0.73 13.25 -4.46
N ILE A 115 1.83 13.11 -5.20
CA ILE A 115 2.75 14.22 -5.52
C ILE A 115 2.02 15.33 -6.27
N TYR A 116 1.20 14.97 -7.27
CA TYR A 116 0.43 15.92 -8.06
C TYR A 116 -0.55 16.72 -7.20
N ASN A 117 -1.30 16.05 -6.32
CA ASN A 117 -2.24 16.73 -5.42
C ASN A 117 -1.53 17.64 -4.41
N LEU A 118 -0.36 17.23 -3.92
CA LEU A 118 0.46 18.04 -3.00
C LEU A 118 0.93 19.32 -3.69
N LYS A 119 1.51 19.23 -4.88
CA LYS A 119 1.97 20.40 -5.66
C LYS A 119 0.84 21.36 -6.01
N LYS A 120 -0.30 20.84 -6.47
CA LYS A 120 -1.48 21.66 -6.78
C LYS A 120 -1.99 22.45 -5.57
N THR A 121 -1.76 21.94 -4.36
CA THR A 121 -2.18 22.59 -3.13
C THR A 121 -1.24 23.72 -2.71
N GLU A 122 0.06 23.58 -2.97
CA GLU A 122 1.07 24.58 -2.56
C GLU A 122 1.11 25.80 -3.48
N VAL A 123 0.57 25.66 -4.69
CA VAL A 123 0.52 26.72 -5.72
C VAL A 123 -0.82 27.48 -5.71
N GLY A 124 -1.78 27.08 -4.88
CA GLY A 124 -3.14 27.62 -4.84
C GLY A 124 -3.51 28.29 -3.52
#